data_AF-W6JVW0-F1
#
_entry.id   AF-W6JVW0-F1
#
_cell.length_a   1.000
_cell.length_b   1.000
_cell.length_c   1.000
_cell.angle_alpha   90.00
_cell.angle_beta   90.00
_cell.angle_gamma   90.00
#
_symmetry.space_group_name_H-M   'P 1'
#
loop_
_entity.id
_entity.type
_entity.pdbx_description
1 polymer ?
#
loop_
_entity_poly.entity_id
_entity_poly.type
_entity_poly.pdbx_seq_one_letter_code
_entity_poly.pdbx_strand_id
1 'polypeptide(L)' 'MRLPDDIVLLPTGPAQAMRILAALAQPFTTSQARQALGTTRRVAIPLLEHLDQRGWTRRLDAGHREVVR' A
#
# COMPACT_ATOMS: atom_id res chain seq x y z
N MET A 1 9.66 1.02 11.03
CA MET A 1 8.37 1.36 11.69
C MET A 1 7.54 0.10 11.88
N ARG A 2 6.65 0.04 12.86
CA ARG A 2 5.78 -1.12 13.08
C ARG A 2 4.38 -0.83 12.56
N LEU A 3 3.84 -1.76 11.78
CA LEU A 3 2.44 -1.81 11.37
C LEU A 3 1.68 -2.75 12.33
N PRO A 4 0.33 -2.80 12.25
CA PRO A 4 -0.45 -3.86 12.87
C PRO A 4 0.12 -5.27 12.62
N ASP A 5 -0.23 -6.23 13.48
CA ASP A 5 0.19 -7.64 13.40
C ASP A 5 1.71 -7.89 13.44
N ASP A 6 2.45 -7.03 14.16
CA ASP A 6 3.90 -7.13 14.38
C ASP A 6 4.77 -7.04 13.12
N ILE A 7 4.23 -6.44 12.07
CA ILE A 7 4.95 -6.24 10.82
C ILE A 7 5.92 -5.06 10.97
N VAL A 8 7.21 -5.32 10.76
CA VAL A 8 8.25 -4.28 10.78
C VAL A 8 8.65 -3.92 9.36
N LEU A 9 8.49 -2.64 9.02
CA LEU A 9 9.03 -2.06 7.79
C LEU A 9 10.36 -1.38 8.04
N LEU A 10 11.28 -1.53 7.10
CA LEU A 10 12.49 -0.71 7.03
C LEU A 10 12.11 0.78 6.92
N PRO A 11 12.95 1.72 7.38
CA PRO A 11 12.67 3.16 7.29
C PRO A 11 12.34 3.62 5.86
N THR A 12 12.96 3.00 4.85
CA THR A 12 12.74 3.29 3.43
C THR A 12 11.55 2.55 2.82
N GLY A 13 10.95 1.60 3.56
CA GLY A 13 9.89 0.72 3.09
C GLY A 13 8.67 1.46 2.52
N PRO A 14 8.09 2.45 3.23
CA PRO A 14 6.95 3.20 2.71
C PRO A 14 7.25 3.95 1.39
N ALA A 15 8.41 4.61 1.28
CA ALA A 15 8.79 5.33 0.07
C ALA A 15 9.03 4.38 -1.12
N GLN A 16 9.59 3.19 -0.87
CA GLN A 16 9.76 2.18 -1.90
C GLN A 16 8.40 1.59 -2.34
N ALA A 17 7.49 1.34 -1.41
CA ALA A 17 6.14 0.90 -1.72
C ALA A 17 5.41 1.93 -2.59
N MET A 18 5.50 3.22 -2.25
CA MET A 18 4.88 4.29 -3.05
C MET A 18 5.40 4.33 -4.49
N ARG A 19 6.70 4.15 -4.71
CA ARG A 19 7.25 4.08 -6.09
C ARG A 19 6.64 2.95 -6.90
N ILE A 20 6.44 1.79 -6.29
CA ILE A 20 5.83 0.62 -6.94
C ILE A 20 4.34 0.88 -7.21
N LEU A 21 3.60 1.37 -6.20
CA LEU A 21 2.17 1.62 -6.31
C LEU A 21 1.83 2.73 -7.31
N ALA A 22 2.66 3.78 -7.39
CA ALA A 22 2.48 4.85 -8.36
C ALA A 22 2.71 4.41 -9.82
N ALA A 23 3.45 3.32 -10.04
CA ALA A 23 3.68 2.75 -11.37
C ALA A 23 2.52 1.85 -11.85
N LEU A 24 1.58 1.50 -10.98
CA LEU A 24 0.40 0.72 -11.36
C LEU A 24 -0.61 1.59 -12.11
N ALA A 25 -1.39 0.95 -13.00
CA ALA A 25 -2.59 1.57 -13.54
C ALA A 25 -3.54 1.96 -12.40
N GLN A 26 -4.02 3.20 -12.40
CA GLN A 26 -4.89 3.74 -11.36
C GLN A 26 -6.35 3.73 -11.84
N PRO A 27 -7.32 3.36 -10.99
CA PRO A 27 -7.11 2.84 -9.64
C PRO A 27 -6.64 1.38 -9.65
N PHE A 28 -5.87 0.99 -8.62
CA PHE A 28 -5.42 -0.39 -8.44
C PHE A 28 -6.23 -1.11 -7.35
N THR A 29 -6.31 -2.43 -7.48
CA THR A 29 -6.90 -3.33 -6.49
C THR A 29 -5.88 -3.73 -5.44
N THR A 30 -6.35 -4.14 -4.25
CA THR A 30 -5.49 -4.72 -3.20
C THR A 30 -4.70 -5.95 -3.70
N SER A 31 -5.28 -6.75 -4.60
CA SER A 31 -4.57 -7.90 -5.20
C SER A 31 -3.43 -7.47 -6.11
N GLN A 32 -3.61 -6.43 -6.94
CA GLN A 32 -2.55 -5.86 -7.78
C GLN A 32 -1.43 -5.26 -6.93
N ALA A 33 -1.77 -4.47 -5.91
CA ALA A 33 -0.77 -3.91 -4.97
C ALA A 33 0.05 -5.02 -4.31
N ARG A 34 -0.62 -6.06 -3.79
CA ARG A 34 0.04 -7.23 -3.18
C ARG A 34 1.02 -7.91 -4.14
N GLN A 35 0.60 -8.15 -5.38
CA GLN A 35 1.43 -8.79 -6.40
C GLN A 35 2.65 -7.92 -6.75
N ALA A 36 2.44 -6.63 -6.98
CA ALA A 36 3.50 -5.69 -7.33
C ALA A 36 4.53 -5.49 -6.21
N LEU A 37 4.07 -5.50 -4.96
CA LEU A 37 4.92 -5.41 -3.77
C LEU A 37 5.60 -6.73 -3.40
N GLY A 38 5.31 -7.83 -4.10
CA GLY A 38 5.91 -9.15 -3.83
C GLY A 38 5.59 -9.68 -2.43
N THR A 39 4.40 -9.40 -1.90
CA THR A 39 4.06 -9.69 -0.50
C THR A 39 2.71 -10.42 -0.34
N THR A 40 2.26 -10.61 0.89
CA THR A 40 0.98 -11.25 1.23
C THR A 40 -0.09 -10.22 1.59
N ARG A 41 -1.37 -10.63 1.64
CA ARG A 41 -2.45 -9.72 2.10
C ARG A 41 -2.24 -9.25 3.53
N ARG A 42 -1.74 -10.13 4.41
CA ARG A 42 -1.41 -9.82 5.82
C ARG A 42 -0.44 -8.64 5.92
N VAL A 43 0.47 -8.48 4.96
CA VAL A 43 1.42 -7.35 4.93
C VAL A 43 0.91 -6.18 4.10
N ALA A 44 0.31 -6.44 2.94
CA ALA A 44 -0.15 -5.40 2.03
C ALA A 44 -1.28 -4.56 2.62
N ILE A 45 -2.24 -5.18 3.33
CA ILE A 45 -3.40 -4.46 3.88
C ILE A 45 -2.96 -3.42 4.93
N PRO A 46 -2.20 -3.78 5.99
CA PRO A 46 -1.76 -2.81 6.98
C PRO A 46 -0.86 -1.71 6.38
N LEU A 47 -0.07 -2.04 5.36
CA LEU A 47 0.72 -1.04 4.64
C LEU A 47 -0.18 -0.07 3.88
N LEU A 48 -1.17 -0.54 3.13
CA LEU A 48 -2.09 0.33 2.38
C LEU A 48 -2.94 1.20 3.32
N GLU A 49 -3.40 0.66 4.43
CA GLU A 49 -4.13 1.43 5.47
C GLU A 49 -3.24 2.52 6.08
N HIS A 50 -1.97 2.20 6.31
CA HIS A 50 -0.99 3.17 6.79
C HIS A 50 -0.73 4.30 5.79
N LEU A 51 -0.69 3.97 4.49
CA LEU A 51 -0.55 4.94 3.41
C LEU A 51 -1.81 5.82 3.27
N ASP A 52 -3.00 5.26 3.51
CA ASP A 52 -4.25 6.02 3.57
C ASP A 52 -4.27 7.02 4.72
N GLN A 53 -3.88 6.57 5.91
CA GLN A 53 -3.82 7.43 7.11
C GLN A 53 -2.85 8.60 6.92
N ARG A 54 -1.82 8.41 6.08
CA ARG A 54 -0.88 9.47 5.67
C ARG A 54 -1.39 10.34 4.52
N GLY A 55 -2.52 10.00 3.91
CA GLY A 55 -3.07 10.68 2.74
C GLY A 55 -2.28 10.45 1.46
N TRP A 56 -1.39 9.44 1.41
CA TRP A 56 -0.59 9.12 0.22
C TRP A 56 -1.34 8.22 -0.76
N THR A 57 -2.28 7.43 -0.24
CA THR A 57 -3.28 6.71 -1.03
C THR A 57 -4.67 7.06 -0.54
N ARG A 58 -5.68 6.83 -1.38
CA ARG A 58 -7.08 6.89 -0.97
C ARG A 58 -7.85 5.70 -1.48
N ARG A 59 -8.78 5.19 -0.66
CA ARG A 59 -9.78 4.22 -1.11
C ARG A 59 -10.86 4.95 -1.90
N LEU A 60 -11.22 4.38 -3.05
CA LEU A 60 -12.34 4.82 -3.87
C LEU A 60 -13.60 4.02 -3.56
N ASP A 61 -13.45 2.72 -3.32
CA ASP A 61 -14.54 1.81 -2.98
C ASP A 61 -14.04 0.64 -2.08
N ALA A 62 -14.78 -0.47 -2.07
CA ALA A 62 -14.43 -1.67 -1.31
C ALA A 62 -13.16 -2.39 -1.81
N GLY A 63 -12.81 -2.26 -3.09
CA GLY A 63 -11.72 -2.99 -3.73
C GLY A 63 -10.62 -2.12 -4.36
N HIS A 64 -10.90 -0.85 -4.63
CA HIS A 64 -10.05 0.04 -5.42
C HIS A 64 -9.44 1.18 -4.59
N ARG A 65 -8.19 1.48 -4.94
CA ARG A 65 -7.35 2.48 -4.31
C ARG A 65 -6.60 3.25 -5.39
N GLU A 66 -6.25 4.49 -5.10
CA GLU A 66 -5.34 5.25 -5.94
C GLU A 66 -4.29 5.99 -5.13
N VAL A 67 -3.15 6.28 -5.76
CA VAL A 67 -2.15 7.21 -5.22
C VAL A 67 -2.68 8.64 -5.31
N VAL A 68 -2.58 9.36 -4.19
CA VAL A 68 -2.89 10.80 -4.12
C VAL A 68 -1.65 11.57 -4.56
N ARG A 69 -1.83 12.51 -5.49
CA ARG A 69 -0.77 13.37 -6.04
C ARG A 69 -0.53 14.59 -5.17
#